data_AF-A0A0G1NMI6-F1
#
_entry.id   AF-A0A0G1NMI6-F1
#
_cell.length_a   1.000
_cell.length_b   1.000
_cell.length_c   1.000
_cell.angle_alpha   90.00
_cell.angle_beta   90.00
_cell.angle_gamma   90.00
#
_symmetry.space_group_name_H-M   'P 1'
#
loop_
_entity.id
_entity.type
_entity.pdbx_description
1 polymer ?
#
loop_
_entity_poly.entity_id
_entity_poly.type
_entity_poly.pdbx_seq_one_letter_code
_entity_poly.pdbx_strand_id
1 'polypeptide(L)'
;MKKIEFLFLGMIAALGALVIIVTAVVTVQIFLPEGQETAIGAYLHLPAFIIFAVIAEEFFKYLFISKKLAAHKTGRSLIVDAVFLGSGFALAEILFISLNNYPTENAYRNILEIATVHISTSVIIAWPFLTNSSRKFLKISLALLVATGAHLSYNLLSLGEMDFLSSLLSALLFLLILTAILKAKRLEKSLA
;
A
#
# COMPACT_ATOMS: atom_id res chain seq x y z
N MET A 1 16.21 13.34 8.19
CA MET A 1 14.88 13.25 7.57
C MET A 1 13.83 13.35 8.67
N LYS A 2 12.99 14.38 8.60
CA LYS A 2 11.85 14.55 9.50
C LYS A 2 10.76 13.53 9.13
N LYS A 3 9.98 13.05 10.11
CA LYS A 3 8.89 12.08 9.87
C LYS A 3 7.90 12.51 8.78
N ILE A 4 7.66 13.81 8.70
CA ILE A 4 6.80 14.43 7.69
C ILE A 4 7.32 14.25 6.26
N GLU A 5 8.64 14.14 6.05
CA GLU A 5 9.21 13.88 4.72
C GLU A 5 8.76 12.50 4.20
N PHE A 6 8.70 11.49 5.08
CA PHE A 6 8.25 10.15 4.69
C PHE A 6 6.76 10.11 4.37
N LEU A 7 5.95 10.94 5.03
CA LEU A 7 4.55 11.16 4.65
C LEU A 7 4.46 11.66 3.20
N PHE A 8 5.19 12.72 2.84
CA PHE A 8 5.18 13.24 1.47
C PHE A 8 5.76 12.24 0.45
N LEU A 9 6.77 11.47 0.83
CA LEU A 9 7.28 10.39 -0.03
C LEU A 9 6.21 9.31 -0.28
N GLY A 10 5.37 9.01 0.71
CA GLY A 10 4.20 8.15 0.55
C GLY A 10 3.20 8.69 -0.47
N MET A 11 2.88 9.98 -0.40
CA MET A 11 2.00 10.63 -1.38
C MET A 11 2.60 10.60 -2.79
N ILE A 12 3.91 10.86 -2.93
CA ILE A 12 4.61 10.79 -4.22
C ILE A 12 4.60 9.36 -4.76
N ALA A 13 4.77 8.34 -3.90
CA ALA A 13 4.68 6.93 -4.29
C ALA A 13 3.28 6.59 -4.84
N ALA A 14 2.22 7.05 -4.17
CA ALA A 14 0.85 6.88 -4.64
C ALA A 14 0.60 7.55 -5.99
N LEU A 15 1.04 8.80 -6.17
CA LEU A 15 0.94 9.51 -7.45
C LEU A 15 1.73 8.81 -8.57
N GLY A 16 2.92 8.29 -8.26
CA GLY A 16 3.72 7.51 -9.21
C GLY A 16 2.98 6.26 -9.68
N ALA A 17 2.38 5.51 -8.75
CA ALA A 17 1.56 4.35 -9.08
C ALA A 17 0.36 4.74 -9.93
N LEU A 18 -0.36 5.80 -9.55
CA LEU A 18 -1.51 6.31 -10.28
C LEU A 18 -1.17 6.69 -11.72
N VAL A 19 -0.02 7.34 -11.96
CA VAL A 19 0.43 7.67 -13.32
C VAL A 19 0.62 6.42 -14.18
N ILE A 20 1.24 5.36 -13.64
CA ILE A 20 1.39 4.09 -14.36
C ILE A 20 0.02 3.47 -14.66
N ILE A 21 -0.86 3.45 -13.68
CA ILE A 21 -2.22 2.91 -13.79
C ILE A 21 -3.00 3.65 -14.88
N VAL A 22 -3.06 4.98 -14.84
CA VAL A 22 -3.76 5.80 -15.84
C VAL A 22 -3.15 5.62 -17.23
N THR A 23 -1.82 5.60 -17.34
CA THR A 23 -1.15 5.37 -18.63
C THR A 23 -1.53 4.02 -19.23
N ALA A 24 -1.63 2.98 -18.41
CA ALA A 24 -2.07 1.66 -18.86
C ALA A 24 -3.51 1.67 -19.37
N VAL A 25 -4.45 2.32 -18.65
CA VAL A 25 -5.85 2.44 -19.11
C VAL A 25 -5.92 3.19 -20.45
N VAL A 26 -5.29 4.36 -20.52
CA VAL A 26 -5.31 5.19 -21.74
C VAL A 26 -4.71 4.42 -22.92
N THR A 27 -3.62 3.70 -22.70
CA THR A 27 -3.01 2.87 -23.75
C THR A 27 -3.98 1.81 -24.26
N VAL A 28 -4.63 1.06 -23.36
CA VAL A 28 -5.64 0.08 -23.75
C VAL A 28 -6.77 0.73 -24.55
N GLN A 29 -7.25 1.89 -24.12
CA GLN A 29 -8.35 2.60 -24.77
C GLN A 29 -8.01 3.06 -26.19
N ILE A 30 -6.77 3.49 -26.45
CA ILE A 30 -6.30 3.90 -27.78
C ILE A 30 -6.30 2.73 -28.78
N PHE A 31 -6.10 1.50 -28.30
CA PHE A 31 -6.03 0.31 -29.16
C PHE A 31 -7.36 -0.44 -29.30
N LEU A 32 -8.45 0.06 -28.72
CA LEU A 32 -9.78 -0.52 -28.92
C LEU A 32 -10.32 -0.17 -30.32
N PRO A 33 -11.04 -1.10 -30.97
CA PRO A 33 -11.78 -0.78 -32.18
C PRO A 33 -12.80 0.34 -31.95
N GLU A 34 -13.00 1.19 -32.96
CA GLU A 34 -14.04 2.22 -32.93
C GLU A 34 -15.41 1.60 -32.57
N GLY A 35 -16.09 2.23 -31.61
CA GLY A 35 -17.38 1.75 -31.10
C GLY A 35 -17.31 0.75 -29.94
N GLN A 36 -16.12 0.35 -29.48
CA GLN A 36 -15.92 -0.44 -28.25
C GLN A 36 -15.39 0.40 -27.07
N GLU A 37 -15.52 1.73 -27.14
CA GLU A 37 -15.14 2.62 -26.05
C GLU A 37 -15.95 2.28 -24.78
N THR A 38 -15.28 1.70 -23.80
CA THR A 38 -15.80 1.53 -22.44
C THR A 38 -15.41 2.72 -21.59
N ALA A 39 -16.29 3.11 -20.68
CA ALA A 39 -15.96 4.14 -19.69
C ALA A 39 -14.71 3.70 -18.91
N ILE A 40 -13.78 4.61 -18.65
CA ILE A 40 -12.55 4.38 -17.87
C ILE A 40 -12.85 3.62 -16.56
N GLY A 41 -13.98 3.94 -15.91
CA GLY A 41 -14.43 3.26 -14.70
C GLY A 41 -14.65 1.75 -14.87
N ALA A 42 -15.08 1.27 -16.04
CA ALA A 42 -15.29 -0.15 -16.28
C ALA A 42 -13.98 -0.96 -16.24
N TYR A 43 -12.86 -0.36 -16.67
CA TYR A 43 -11.54 -0.99 -16.58
C TYR A 43 -11.08 -1.16 -15.13
N LEU A 44 -11.41 -0.21 -14.26
CA LEU A 44 -11.02 -0.24 -12.84
C LEU A 44 -11.68 -1.39 -12.07
N HIS A 45 -12.76 -1.96 -12.60
CA HIS A 45 -13.44 -3.13 -12.03
C HIS A 45 -13.01 -4.46 -12.64
N LEU A 46 -12.15 -4.47 -13.68
CA LEU A 46 -11.64 -5.71 -14.24
C LEU A 46 -10.62 -6.33 -13.27
N PRO A 47 -10.75 -7.62 -12.89
CA PRO A 47 -9.85 -8.29 -11.96
C PRO A 47 -8.37 -8.17 -12.36
N ALA A 48 -8.06 -8.28 -13.65
CA ALA A 48 -6.70 -8.14 -14.16
C ALA A 48 -6.13 -6.73 -13.92
N PHE A 49 -6.96 -5.70 -14.03
CA PHE A 49 -6.55 -4.32 -13.82
C PHE A 49 -6.35 -4.01 -12.33
N ILE A 50 -7.20 -4.55 -11.46
CA ILE A 50 -7.04 -4.45 -10.00
C ILE A 50 -5.73 -5.11 -9.56
N ILE A 51 -5.43 -6.29 -10.09
CA ILE A 51 -4.15 -6.98 -9.82
C ILE A 51 -2.97 -6.10 -10.26
N PHE A 52 -3.03 -5.54 -11.46
CA PHE A 52 -1.99 -4.65 -11.98
C PHE A 52 -1.81 -3.40 -11.11
N ALA A 53 -2.91 -2.74 -10.72
CA ALA A 53 -2.89 -1.56 -9.86
C ALA A 53 -2.21 -1.88 -8.52
N VAL A 54 -2.64 -2.93 -7.82
CA VAL A 54 -2.05 -3.34 -6.55
C VAL A 54 -0.56 -3.64 -6.68
N ILE A 55 -0.14 -4.33 -7.75
CA ILE A 55 1.29 -4.58 -8.00
C ILE A 55 2.06 -3.28 -8.18
N ALA A 56 1.53 -2.33 -8.97
CA ALA A 56 2.17 -1.04 -9.19
C ALA A 56 2.33 -0.27 -7.87
N GLU A 57 1.28 -0.21 -7.06
CA GLU A 57 1.28 0.47 -5.77
C GLU A 57 2.30 -0.11 -4.79
N GLU A 58 2.30 -1.44 -4.60
CA GLU A 58 3.27 -2.11 -3.73
C GLU A 58 4.70 -1.97 -4.24
N PHE A 59 4.90 -1.99 -5.56
CA PHE A 59 6.20 -1.75 -6.17
C PHE A 59 6.72 -0.34 -5.88
N PHE A 60 5.90 0.69 -6.00
CA PHE A 60 6.32 2.06 -5.67
C PHE A 60 6.65 2.22 -4.17
N LYS A 61 5.84 1.65 -3.27
CA LYS A 61 6.18 1.62 -1.83
C LYS A 61 7.54 0.96 -1.62
N TYR A 62 7.79 -0.19 -2.25
CA TYR A 62 9.09 -0.87 -2.19
C TYR A 62 10.24 0.00 -2.69
N LEU A 63 10.09 0.70 -3.81
CA LEU A 63 11.13 1.58 -4.33
C LEU A 63 11.53 2.66 -3.30
N PHE A 64 10.54 3.34 -2.72
CA PHE A 64 10.81 4.38 -1.72
C PHE A 64 11.36 3.79 -0.40
N ILE A 65 10.82 2.67 0.07
CA ILE A 65 11.33 1.98 1.28
C ILE A 65 12.79 1.56 1.07
N SER A 66 13.10 0.90 -0.04
CA SER A 66 14.44 0.37 -0.31
C SER A 66 15.48 1.47 -0.55
N LYS A 67 15.12 2.55 -1.26
CA LYS A 67 16.06 3.60 -1.66
C LYS A 67 16.17 4.76 -0.67
N LYS A 68 15.10 5.10 0.05
CA LYS A 68 15.07 6.28 0.94
C LYS A 68 15.07 5.91 2.42
N LEU A 69 14.27 4.92 2.83
CA LEU A 69 14.16 4.55 4.25
C LEU A 69 15.32 3.63 4.67
N ALA A 70 15.41 2.45 4.06
CA ALA A 70 16.35 1.41 4.44
C ALA A 70 17.83 1.79 4.21
N ALA A 71 18.09 2.77 3.35
CA ALA A 71 19.45 3.27 3.11
C ALA A 71 20.00 4.11 4.28
N HIS A 72 19.13 4.68 5.13
CA HIS A 72 19.53 5.66 6.15
C HIS A 72 19.09 5.31 7.58
N LYS A 73 18.30 4.24 7.76
CA LYS A 73 17.63 3.94 9.02
C LYS A 73 17.64 2.44 9.35
N THR A 74 17.77 2.12 10.63
CA THR A 74 17.69 0.77 11.17
C THR A 74 16.76 0.71 12.39
N GLY A 75 16.35 -0.50 12.78
CA GLY A 75 15.58 -0.74 13.99
C GLY A 75 14.19 -0.07 13.99
N ARG A 76 13.76 0.42 15.16
CA ARG A 76 12.43 1.04 15.34
C ARG A 76 12.20 2.23 14.41
N SER A 77 13.24 3.02 14.16
CA SER A 77 13.13 4.21 13.33
C SER A 77 12.60 3.89 11.93
N LEU A 78 13.04 2.76 11.34
CA LEU A 78 12.61 2.29 10.04
C LEU A 78 11.11 1.94 10.00
N ILE A 79 10.60 1.20 10.99
CA ILE A 79 9.19 0.81 11.04
C ILE A 79 8.29 2.04 11.24
N VAL A 80 8.70 2.97 12.09
CA VAL A 80 7.96 4.23 12.26
C VAL A 80 7.96 5.02 10.96
N ASP A 81 9.09 5.12 10.27
CA ASP A 81 9.17 5.82 8.96
C ASP A 81 8.31 5.13 7.90
N ALA A 82 8.22 3.79 7.91
CA ALA A 82 7.34 3.03 7.03
C ALA A 82 5.85 3.27 7.34
N VAL A 83 5.48 3.46 8.61
CA VAL A 83 4.12 3.88 8.99
C VAL A 83 3.79 5.24 8.38
N PHE A 84 4.67 6.23 8.49
CA PHE A 84 4.46 7.56 7.88
C PHE A 84 4.35 7.48 6.36
N LEU A 85 5.18 6.66 5.71
CA LEU A 85 5.09 6.42 4.27
C LEU A 85 3.74 5.83 3.89
N GLY A 86 3.27 4.78 4.58
CA GLY A 86 1.97 4.19 4.32
C GLY A 86 0.80 5.14 4.60
N SER A 87 0.90 5.97 5.65
CA SER A 87 -0.11 7.01 5.94
C SER A 87 -0.17 8.07 4.83
N GLY A 88 0.98 8.48 4.30
CA GLY A 88 1.04 9.41 3.18
C GLY A 88 0.42 8.83 1.91
N PHE A 89 0.68 7.55 1.64
CA PHE A 89 0.06 6.84 0.54
C PHE A 89 -1.47 6.82 0.67
N ALA A 90 -1.97 6.35 1.82
CA ALA A 90 -3.40 6.33 2.10
C ALA A 90 -4.05 7.71 2.00
N LEU A 91 -3.38 8.76 2.49
CA LEU A 91 -3.90 10.13 2.44
C LEU A 91 -4.14 10.58 1.00
N ALA A 92 -3.22 10.27 0.08
CA ALA A 92 -3.40 10.59 -1.33
C ALA A 92 -4.63 9.89 -1.91
N GLU A 93 -4.79 8.60 -1.62
CA GLU A 93 -5.93 7.81 -2.09
C GLU A 93 -7.27 8.28 -1.52
N ILE A 94 -7.34 8.48 -0.20
CA ILE A 94 -8.53 9.01 0.48
C ILE A 94 -8.92 10.37 -0.11
N LEU A 95 -7.95 11.23 -0.43
CA LEU A 95 -8.21 12.52 -1.07
C LEU A 95 -8.85 12.33 -2.45
N PHE A 96 -8.34 11.43 -3.28
CA PHE A 96 -8.94 11.15 -4.59
C PHE A 96 -10.35 10.54 -4.48
N ILE A 97 -10.57 9.62 -3.53
CA ILE A 97 -11.90 9.05 -3.27
C ILE A 97 -12.87 10.14 -2.83
N SER A 98 -12.45 11.04 -1.94
CA SER A 98 -13.29 12.13 -1.43
C SER A 98 -13.70 13.12 -2.53
N LEU A 99 -12.83 13.35 -3.52
CA LEU A 99 -13.12 14.23 -4.66
C LEU A 99 -14.15 13.62 -5.64
N ASN A 100 -14.36 12.30 -5.62
CA ASN A 100 -15.27 11.60 -6.51
C ASN A 100 -16.72 11.47 -5.97
N ASN A 101 -17.11 12.24 -4.95
CA ASN A 101 -18.46 12.23 -4.36
C ASN A 101 -18.95 10.81 -3.96
N TYR A 102 -18.07 10.00 -3.37
CA TYR A 102 -18.41 8.66 -2.92
C TYR A 102 -19.54 8.71 -1.85
N PRO A 103 -20.53 7.80 -1.90
CA PRO A 103 -21.62 7.79 -0.92
C PRO A 103 -21.08 7.71 0.51
N THR A 104 -21.65 8.55 1.38
CA THR A 104 -21.16 8.79 2.75
C THR A 104 -21.43 7.65 3.73
N GLU A 105 -22.22 6.67 3.32
CA GLU A 105 -22.52 5.50 4.15
C GLU A 105 -21.23 4.69 4.37
N ASN A 106 -20.83 4.55 5.62
CA ASN A 106 -19.57 3.92 6.04
C ASN A 106 -18.26 4.63 5.59
N ALA A 107 -18.29 5.92 5.23
CA ALA A 107 -17.10 6.65 4.81
C ALA A 107 -15.91 6.55 5.80
N TYR A 108 -16.18 6.68 7.11
CA TYR A 108 -15.15 6.55 8.14
C TYR A 108 -14.53 5.15 8.20
N ARG A 109 -15.35 4.10 8.03
CA ARG A 109 -14.88 2.71 8.00
C ARG A 109 -13.93 2.53 6.82
N ASN A 110 -14.36 2.94 5.61
CA ASN A 110 -13.58 2.79 4.40
C ASN A 110 -12.24 3.55 4.51
N ILE A 111 -12.25 4.78 5.03
CA ILE A 111 -11.04 5.58 5.29
C ILE A 111 -10.07 4.83 6.22
N LEU A 112 -10.57 4.26 7.32
CA LEU A 112 -9.74 3.52 8.26
C LEU A 112 -9.18 2.23 7.67
N GLU A 113 -9.98 1.52 6.87
CA GLU A 113 -9.55 0.29 6.22
C GLU A 113 -8.48 0.54 5.17
N ILE A 114 -8.69 1.52 4.28
CA ILE A 114 -7.67 1.98 3.32
C ILE A 114 -6.39 2.35 4.07
N ALA A 115 -6.47 3.25 5.06
CA ALA A 115 -5.31 3.63 5.86
C ALA A 115 -4.59 2.43 6.46
N THR A 116 -5.34 1.47 7.02
CA THR A 116 -4.77 0.27 7.63
C THR A 116 -4.06 -0.61 6.60
N VAL A 117 -4.62 -0.79 5.41
CA VAL A 117 -4.02 -1.57 4.32
C VAL A 117 -2.72 -0.93 3.84
N HIS A 118 -2.69 0.38 3.53
CA HIS A 118 -1.45 1.00 3.05
C HIS A 118 -0.38 1.13 4.13
N ILE A 119 -0.75 1.36 5.38
CA ILE A 119 0.20 1.38 6.50
C ILE A 119 0.78 -0.02 6.73
N SER A 120 -0.07 -1.05 6.79
CA SER A 120 0.37 -2.43 7.07
C SER A 120 1.26 -2.98 5.97
N THR A 121 0.89 -2.80 4.71
CA THR A 121 1.69 -3.22 3.56
C THR A 121 3.05 -2.52 3.52
N SER A 122 3.11 -1.22 3.81
CA SER A 122 4.37 -0.48 3.95
C SER A 122 5.26 -1.04 5.07
N VAL A 123 4.66 -1.38 6.22
CA VAL A 123 5.38 -2.02 7.34
C VAL A 123 5.87 -3.42 6.99
N ILE A 124 5.06 -4.23 6.31
CA ILE A 124 5.42 -5.58 5.83
C ILE A 124 6.62 -5.48 4.88
N ILE A 125 6.59 -4.57 3.90
CA ILE A 125 7.68 -4.36 2.95
C ILE A 125 8.96 -3.86 3.63
N ALA A 126 8.84 -3.02 4.66
CA ALA A 126 9.99 -2.53 5.42
C ALA A 126 10.62 -3.59 6.34
N TRP A 127 9.85 -4.59 6.76
CA TRP A 127 10.27 -5.57 7.78
C TRP A 127 11.56 -6.34 7.44
N PRO A 128 11.76 -6.89 6.23
CA PRO A 128 12.99 -7.59 5.85
C PRO A 128 14.26 -6.77 6.03
N PHE A 129 14.17 -5.44 5.93
CA PHE A 129 15.30 -4.52 6.04
C PHE A 129 15.77 -4.32 7.49
N LEU A 130 15.01 -4.78 8.49
CA LEU A 130 15.44 -4.75 9.89
C LEU A 130 16.55 -5.76 10.21
N THR A 131 16.68 -6.83 9.44
CA THR A 131 17.62 -7.91 9.73
C THR A 131 18.73 -7.95 8.70
N ASN A 132 19.98 -7.96 9.15
CA ASN A 132 21.11 -8.26 8.28
C ASN A 132 21.19 -9.78 8.11
N SER A 133 20.69 -10.28 6.98
CA SER A 133 20.50 -11.72 6.75
C SER A 133 21.00 -12.09 5.36
N SER A 134 21.71 -13.22 5.25
CA SER A 134 22.19 -13.76 3.97
C SER A 134 21.07 -14.06 2.97
N ARG A 135 19.83 -14.25 3.44
CA ARG A 135 18.63 -14.47 2.61
C ARG A 135 17.80 -13.19 2.41
N LYS A 136 18.43 -12.02 2.32
CA LYS A 136 17.75 -10.72 2.21
C LYS A 136 16.79 -10.65 1.03
N PHE A 137 17.22 -11.10 -0.15
CA PHE A 137 16.39 -11.12 -1.36
C PHE A 137 15.10 -11.94 -1.15
N LEU A 138 15.21 -13.18 -0.68
CA LEU A 138 14.05 -14.05 -0.43
C LEU A 138 13.06 -13.42 0.57
N LYS A 139 13.57 -12.80 1.64
CA LYS A 139 12.71 -12.12 2.62
C LYS A 139 11.98 -10.91 2.01
N ILE A 140 12.65 -10.14 1.15
CA ILE A 140 12.02 -9.03 0.42
C ILE A 140 10.95 -9.54 -0.53
N SER A 141 11.24 -10.57 -1.32
CA SER A 141 10.28 -11.17 -2.25
C SER A 141 9.05 -11.71 -1.51
N LEU A 142 9.26 -12.41 -0.39
CA LEU A 142 8.17 -12.91 0.44
C LEU A 142 7.34 -11.77 1.05
N ALA A 143 8.00 -10.71 1.53
CA ALA A 143 7.29 -9.55 2.07
C ALA A 143 6.45 -8.84 1.00
N LEU A 144 6.97 -8.69 -0.22
CA LEU A 144 6.21 -8.14 -1.34
C LEU A 144 5.02 -9.03 -1.68
N LEU A 145 5.22 -10.35 -1.79
CA LEU A 145 4.13 -11.29 -2.05
C LEU A 145 3.03 -11.20 -0.99
N VAL A 146 3.40 -11.13 0.30
CA VAL A 146 2.45 -11.00 1.40
C VAL A 146 1.73 -9.65 1.38
N ALA A 147 2.45 -8.54 1.12
CA ALA A 147 1.86 -7.21 1.04
C ALA A 147 0.88 -7.09 -0.14
N THR A 148 1.31 -7.49 -1.34
CA THR A 148 0.48 -7.53 -2.56
C THR A 148 -0.72 -8.45 -2.37
N GLY A 149 -0.53 -9.64 -1.79
CA GLY A 149 -1.62 -10.57 -1.51
C GLY A 149 -2.64 -9.98 -0.55
N ALA A 150 -2.21 -9.40 0.58
CA ALA A 150 -3.10 -8.79 1.56
C ALA A 150 -3.88 -7.60 0.97
N HIS A 151 -3.20 -6.73 0.22
CA HIS A 151 -3.84 -5.59 -0.44
C HIS A 151 -4.84 -6.05 -1.50
N LEU A 152 -4.45 -6.98 -2.37
CA LEU A 152 -5.34 -7.53 -3.38
C LEU A 152 -6.57 -8.20 -2.75
N SER A 153 -6.38 -8.99 -1.69
CA SER A 153 -7.48 -9.58 -0.94
C SER A 153 -8.43 -8.51 -0.39
N TYR A 154 -7.91 -7.41 0.16
CA TYR A 154 -8.76 -6.31 0.61
C TYR A 154 -9.58 -5.71 -0.54
N ASN A 155 -8.94 -5.37 -1.66
CA ASN A 155 -9.62 -4.75 -2.81
C ASN A 155 -10.69 -5.69 -3.38
N LEU A 156 -10.39 -6.99 -3.52
CA LEU A 156 -11.37 -7.97 -4.02
C LEU A 156 -12.54 -8.19 -3.06
N LEU A 157 -12.28 -8.23 -1.74
CA LEU A 157 -13.34 -8.37 -0.73
C LEU A 157 -14.23 -7.12 -0.69
N SER A 158 -13.64 -5.93 -0.79
CA SER A 158 -14.38 -4.67 -0.83
C SER A 158 -15.24 -4.55 -2.09
N LEU A 159 -14.72 -4.96 -3.25
CA LEU A 159 -15.48 -4.99 -4.50
C LEU A 159 -16.60 -6.03 -4.51
N GLY A 160 -16.41 -7.16 -3.84
CA GLY A 160 -17.44 -8.18 -3.67
C GLY A 160 -18.48 -7.86 -2.60
N GLU A 161 -18.48 -6.64 -2.05
CA GLU A 161 -19.38 -6.19 -0.97
C GLU A 161 -19.32 -7.09 0.29
N MET A 162 -18.19 -7.77 0.51
CA MET A 162 -17.98 -8.67 1.64
C MET A 162 -17.50 -7.91 2.89
N ASP A 163 -18.29 -6.91 3.31
CA ASP A 163 -17.97 -5.94 4.36
C ASP A 163 -17.37 -6.54 5.64
N PHE A 164 -17.94 -7.65 6.12
CA PHE A 164 -17.43 -8.30 7.33
C PHE A 164 -16.00 -8.83 7.16
N LEU A 165 -15.70 -9.45 6.01
CA LEU A 165 -14.38 -10.03 5.75
C LEU A 165 -13.33 -8.95 5.47
N SER A 166 -13.69 -7.87 4.76
CA SER A 166 -12.78 -6.74 4.54
C SER A 166 -12.42 -6.05 5.86
N SER A 167 -13.40 -5.81 6.74
CA SER A 167 -13.16 -5.27 8.08
C SER A 167 -12.33 -6.22 8.95
N LEU A 168 -12.58 -7.53 8.91
CA LEU A 168 -11.79 -8.51 9.64
C LEU A 168 -10.33 -8.54 9.17
N LEU A 169 -10.09 -8.53 7.85
CA LEU A 169 -8.75 -8.45 7.28
C LEU A 169 -8.03 -7.18 7.72
N SER A 170 -8.70 -6.03 7.65
CA SER A 170 -8.18 -4.75 8.14
C SER A 170 -7.80 -4.82 9.62
N ALA A 171 -8.65 -5.38 10.48
CA ALA A 171 -8.35 -5.56 11.90
C ALA A 171 -7.11 -6.44 12.14
N LEU A 172 -6.94 -7.53 11.39
CA LEU A 172 -5.76 -8.39 11.46
C LEU A 172 -4.49 -7.66 11.01
N LEU A 173 -4.58 -6.85 9.95
CA LEU A 173 -3.48 -6.02 9.47
C LEU A 173 -3.10 -4.93 10.48
N PHE A 174 -4.08 -4.35 11.17
CA PHE A 174 -3.83 -3.41 12.26
C PHE A 174 -3.07 -4.06 13.43
N LEU A 175 -3.49 -5.27 13.84
CA LEU A 175 -2.75 -6.04 14.85
C LEU A 175 -1.32 -6.35 14.41
N LEU A 176 -1.10 -6.65 13.13
CA LEU A 176 0.23 -6.84 12.56
C LEU A 176 1.09 -5.58 12.72
N ILE A 177 0.57 -4.40 12.42
CA ILE A 177 1.28 -3.12 12.62
C ILE A 177 1.71 -2.98 14.10
N LEU A 178 0.80 -3.22 15.04
CA LEU A 178 1.11 -3.12 16.48
C LEU A 178 2.22 -4.08 16.89
N THR A 179 2.12 -5.36 16.49
CA THR A 179 3.15 -6.35 16.81
C THR A 179 4.50 -6.01 16.19
N ALA A 180 4.53 -5.47 14.97
CA ALA A 180 5.75 -5.02 14.31
C ALA A 180 6.41 -3.87 15.07
N ILE A 181 5.64 -2.85 15.49
CA ILE A 181 6.15 -1.73 16.29
C ILE A 181 6.74 -2.22 17.61
N LEU A 182 6.03 -3.11 18.33
CA LEU A 182 6.49 -3.66 19.60
C LEU A 182 7.77 -4.48 19.45
N LYS A 183 7.86 -5.33 18.43
CA LYS A 183 9.06 -6.13 18.14
C LYS A 183 10.24 -5.24 17.71
N ALA A 184 10.01 -4.22 16.88
CA ALA A 184 11.06 -3.30 16.46
C ALA A 184 11.65 -2.51 17.64
N LYS A 185 10.82 -2.13 18.62
CA LYS A 185 11.26 -1.51 19.87
C LYS A 185 12.13 -2.47 20.72
N ARG A 186 11.84 -3.78 20.71
CA ARG A 186 12.66 -4.79 21.40
C ARG A 186 14.02 -4.98 20.72
N LEU A 187 14.04 -5.05 19.39
CA LEU A 187 15.28 -5.20 18.60
C LEU A 187 16.23 -4.01 18.78
N GLU A 188 15.69 -2.80 18.86
CA GLU A 188 16.48 -1.59 19.14
C GLU A 188 17.18 -1.67 20.50
N LYS A 189 16.50 -2.18 21.54
CA LYS A 189 17.08 -2.37 22.87
C LYS A 189 18.18 -3.44 22.94
N SER A 190 18.15 -4.44 22.06
CA SER A 190 19.16 -5.51 22.07
C SER A 190 20.46 -5.14 21.33
N LEU A 191 20.44 -4.05 20.56
CA LEU A 191 21.57 -3.59 19.74
C LEU A 191 22.29 -2.38 20.37
N ALA A 192 21.75 -1.81 21.44
CA ALA A 192 22.31 -0.69 22.20
C ALA A 192 22.98 -1.19 23.48
#